data_AF-A0A1Y3N1Y0-F1
#
_entry.id   AF-A0A1Y3N1Y0-F1
#
_cell.length_a   1.000
_cell.length_b   1.000
_cell.length_c   1.000
_cell.angle_alpha   90.00
_cell.angle_beta   90.00
_cell.angle_gamma   90.00
#
_symmetry.space_group_name_H-M   'P 1'
#
loop_
_entity.id
_entity.type
_entity.pdbx_description
1 polymer ?
#
loop_
_entity_poly.entity_id
_entity_poly.type
_entity_poly.pdbx_seq_one_letter_code
_entity_poly.pdbx_strand_id
1 'polypeptide(L)'
;MDTIFNPEIENFRELLNNDFYIDKTDLIFELNKIVKTPDKYICVTMPEHFGKTVIVNMLTTYYSYSQEKSTIFNEKKLEKFMKELI
;
A
#
# COMPACT_ATOMS: atom_id res chain seq x y z
N MET A 1 8.06 18.60 -9.71
CA MET A 1 7.94 17.72 -8.54
C MET A 1 6.48 17.36 -8.45
N ASP A 2 6.12 16.18 -8.93
CA ASP A 2 4.71 15.80 -9.04
C ASP A 2 4.16 15.50 -7.65
N THR A 3 3.17 16.27 -7.24
CA THR A 3 2.47 16.08 -5.97
C THR A 3 1.39 15.04 -6.17
N ILE A 4 1.58 13.83 -5.63
CA ILE A 4 0.58 12.77 -5.65
C ILE A 4 -0.23 12.88 -4.35
N PHE A 5 -1.49 13.27 -4.45
CA PHE A 5 -2.40 13.42 -3.32
C PHE A 5 -3.61 12.50 -3.49
N ASN A 6 -3.73 11.49 -2.62
CA ASN A 6 -4.86 10.56 -2.52
C ASN A 6 -5.37 9.98 -3.87
N PRO A 7 -4.55 9.20 -4.59
CA PRO A 7 -4.94 8.60 -5.86
C PRO A 7 -6.07 7.57 -5.70
N GLU A 8 -6.92 7.44 -6.72
CA GLU A 8 -8.07 6.51 -6.70
C GLU A 8 -7.66 5.02 -6.72
N ILE A 9 -8.52 4.16 -6.16
CA ILE A 9 -8.32 2.70 -5.98
C ILE A 9 -8.14 1.96 -7.31
N GLU A 10 -8.81 2.40 -8.38
CA GLU A 10 -8.77 1.75 -9.70
C GLU A 10 -7.32 1.63 -10.22
N ASN A 11 -6.47 2.62 -9.89
CA ASN A 11 -5.06 2.64 -10.26
C ASN A 11 -4.24 1.48 -9.68
N PHE A 12 -4.62 0.94 -8.52
CA PHE A 12 -3.86 -0.16 -7.91
C PHE A 12 -4.23 -1.52 -8.51
N ARG A 13 -5.49 -1.73 -8.92
CA ARG A 13 -5.89 -2.97 -9.61
C ARG A 13 -5.19 -3.13 -10.94
N GLU A 14 -5.11 -2.06 -11.72
CA GLU A 14 -4.37 -2.06 -12.98
C GLU A 14 -2.87 -2.38 -12.75
N LEU A 15 -2.28 -1.80 -11.70
CA LEU A 15 -0.90 -2.11 -11.30
C LEU A 15 -0.71 -3.58 -10.93
N LEU A 16 -1.68 -4.21 -10.24
CA LEU A 16 -1.59 -5.63 -9.86
C LEU A 16 -1.68 -6.58 -11.05
N ASN A 17 -2.37 -6.17 -12.12
CA ASN A 17 -2.49 -6.96 -13.35
C ASN A 17 -1.25 -6.86 -14.25
N ASN A 18 -0.25 -6.06 -13.86
CA ASN A 18 0.98 -5.90 -14.61
C ASN A 18 1.96 -7.05 -14.30
N ASP A 19 2.50 -7.70 -15.33
CA ASP A 19 3.47 -8.80 -15.21
C ASP A 19 4.74 -8.43 -14.42
N PHE A 20 5.08 -7.13 -14.38
CA PHE A 20 6.26 -6.61 -13.69
C PHE A 20 5.98 -6.14 -12.26
N TYR A 21 4.76 -6.37 -11.74
CA TYR A 21 4.43 -6.01 -10.37
C TYR A 21 5.20 -6.88 -9.36
N ILE A 22 5.94 -6.22 -8.47
CA ILE A 22 6.61 -6.87 -7.35
C ILE A 22 5.79 -6.58 -6.09
N ASP A 23 5.42 -7.63 -5.35
CA ASP A 23 4.69 -7.50 -4.09
C ASP A 23 5.53 -6.77 -3.02
N LYS A 24 5.09 -5.55 -2.68
CA LYS A 24 5.66 -4.69 -1.63
C LYS A 24 4.73 -4.53 -0.43
N THR A 25 3.71 -5.39 -0.30
CA THR A 25 2.71 -5.27 0.76
C THR A 25 3.27 -5.47 2.16
N ASP A 26 4.45 -6.08 2.31
CA ASP A 26 5.21 -6.14 3.58
C ASP A 26 5.47 -4.74 4.18
N LEU A 27 5.59 -3.69 3.34
CA LEU A 27 5.75 -2.31 3.82
C LEU A 27 4.56 -1.87 4.68
N ILE A 28 3.34 -2.28 4.32
CA ILE A 28 2.12 -1.94 5.08
C ILE A 28 2.21 -2.47 6.51
N PHE A 29 2.79 -3.66 6.70
CA PHE A 29 2.97 -4.25 8.03
C PHE A 29 3.87 -3.37 8.91
N GLU A 30 5.03 -2.95 8.41
CA GLU A 30 5.94 -2.07 9.15
C GLU A 30 5.31 -0.72 9.46
N LEU A 31 4.56 -0.14 8.50
CA LEU A 31 3.85 1.12 8.70
C LEU A 31 2.76 0.99 9.77
N ASN A 32 2.01 -0.10 9.78
CA ASN A 32 0.94 -0.33 10.76
C ASN A 32 1.45 -0.46 12.20
N LYS A 33 2.70 -0.91 12.41
CA LYS A 33 3.30 -0.93 13.75
C LYS A 33 3.46 0.47 14.35
N ILE A 34 3.70 1.48 13.52
CA ILE A 34 4.02 2.85 13.96
C ILE A 34 2.88 3.85 13.76
N VAL A 35 1.91 3.57 12.90
CA VAL A 35 0.83 4.52 12.54
C VAL A 35 -0.01 4.99 13.74
N LYS A 36 -0.15 4.17 14.78
CA LYS A 36 -0.88 4.49 16.03
C LYS A 36 0.03 4.97 17.17
N THR A 37 1.28 5.31 16.87
CA THR A 37 2.27 5.75 17.86
C THR A 37 2.58 7.25 17.71
N PRO A 38 3.23 7.89 18.69
CA PRO A 38 3.75 9.25 18.54
C PRO A 38 4.74 9.39 17.36
N ASP A 39 5.45 8.33 17.01
CA ASP A 39 6.48 8.28 15.95
C ASP A 39 5.90 7.95 14.55
N LYS A 40 4.62 8.26 14.32
CA LYS A 40 3.88 7.94 13.08
C LYS A 40 4.31 8.73 11.83
N TYR A 41 5.17 9.73 11.96
CA TYR A 41 5.56 10.60 10.85
C TYR A 41 6.74 10.00 10.08
N ILE A 42 6.58 9.82 8.78
CA ILE A 42 7.57 9.12 7.94
C ILE A 42 7.96 10.01 6.77
N CYS A 43 9.26 10.16 6.56
CA CYS A 43 9.84 10.79 5.39
C CYS A 43 10.56 9.71 4.57
N VAL A 44 10.19 9.56 3.30
CA VAL A 44 10.83 8.61 2.39
C VAL A 44 11.46 9.38 1.23
N THR A 45 12.79 9.28 1.11
CA THR A 45 13.54 9.82 -0.02
C THR A 45 13.83 8.71 -1.01
N MET A 46 13.27 8.80 -2.22
CA MET A 46 13.55 7.89 -3.33
C MET A 46 13.91 8.68 -4.60
N PRO A 47 14.70 8.14 -5.53
CA PRO A 47 14.93 8.73 -6.85
C PRO A 47 13.64 8.86 -7.68
N GLU A 48 13.70 9.63 -8.76
CA GLU A 48 12.62 9.69 -9.76
C GLU A 48 12.40 8.30 -10.39
N HIS A 49 11.16 7.98 -10.77
CA HIS A 49 10.77 6.70 -11.38
C HIS A 49 11.01 5.44 -10.53
N PHE A 50 11.39 5.56 -9.26
CA PHE A 50 11.69 4.41 -8.40
C PHE A 50 10.45 3.70 -7.81
N GLY A 51 9.27 3.90 -8.42
CA GLY A 51 8.01 3.28 -7.98
C GLY A 51 7.33 3.97 -6.80
N LYS A 52 7.57 5.27 -6.58
CA LYS A 52 6.87 6.07 -5.56
C LYS A 52 5.35 6.02 -5.74
N THR A 53 4.87 6.24 -6.96
CA THR A 53 3.45 6.19 -7.33
C THR A 53 2.82 4.84 -7.00
N VAL A 54 3.54 3.74 -7.26
CA VAL A 54 3.08 2.39 -6.95
C VAL A 54 2.88 2.21 -5.44
N ILE A 55 3.84 2.70 -4.64
CA ILE A 55 3.74 2.65 -3.17
C ILE A 55 2.56 3.51 -2.68
N VAL A 56 2.40 4.73 -3.20
CA VAL A 56 1.28 5.61 -2.79
C VAL A 56 -0.06 4.98 -3.15
N ASN A 57 -0.23 4.44 -4.36
CA ASN A 57 -1.47 3.76 -4.78
C ASN A 57 -1.77 2.54 -3.91
N MET A 58 -0.74 1.76 -3.57
CA MET A 58 -0.85 0.61 -2.67
C MET A 58 -1.32 1.04 -1.28
N LEU A 59 -0.69 2.05 -0.68
CA LEU A 59 -1.02 2.54 0.67
C LEU A 59 -2.41 3.18 0.71
N THR A 60 -2.75 4.00 -0.28
CA THR A 60 -4.10 4.59 -0.37
C THR A 60 -5.15 3.49 -0.49
N THR A 61 -4.93 2.49 -1.35
CA THR A 61 -5.88 1.36 -1.47
C THR A 61 -6.01 0.57 -0.17
N TYR A 62 -4.92 0.37 0.56
CA TYR A 62 -4.93 -0.32 1.84
C TYR A 62 -5.63 0.47 2.96
N TYR A 63 -5.37 1.77 3.10
CA TYR A 63 -6.00 2.56 4.17
C TYR A 63 -7.42 3.04 3.83
N SER A 64 -7.77 3.13 2.55
CA SER A 64 -9.15 3.29 2.09
C SER A 64 -9.92 1.96 2.07
N TYR A 65 -9.27 0.84 2.42
CA TYR A 65 -9.90 -0.46 2.49
C TYR A 65 -10.97 -0.52 3.59
N SER A 66 -12.16 -1.00 3.22
CA SER A 66 -13.20 -1.45 4.16
C SER A 66 -13.43 -2.94 3.91
N GLN A 67 -13.55 -3.71 5.00
CA GLN A 67 -13.71 -5.18 5.03
C GLN A 67 -14.79 -5.73 4.09
N GLU A 68 -15.76 -4.91 3.66
CA GLU A 68 -16.93 -5.39 2.93
C GLU A 68 -16.78 -5.47 1.40
N LYS A 69 -15.71 -4.94 0.78
CA LYS A 69 -15.76 -4.66 -0.68
C LYS A 69 -14.59 -5.08 -1.57
N SER A 70 -13.52 -5.73 -1.09
CA SER A 70 -12.35 -5.92 -1.94
C SER A 70 -11.48 -7.13 -1.63
N THR A 71 -11.23 -7.96 -2.66
CA THR A 71 -10.31 -9.11 -2.69
C THR A 71 -8.89 -8.74 -3.15
N ILE A 72 -8.58 -7.44 -3.27
CA ILE A 72 -7.34 -6.91 -3.88
C ILE A 72 -6.06 -7.44 -3.22
N PHE A 73 -6.09 -7.68 -1.91
CA PHE A 73 -4.92 -8.15 -1.15
C PHE A 73 -4.91 -9.66 -0.91
N ASN A 74 -5.86 -10.40 -1.50
CA ASN A 74 -5.85 -11.87 -1.44
C ASN A 74 -4.60 -12.39 -2.15
N GLU A 75 -4.03 -13.46 -1.63
CA GLU A 75 -2.82 -14.14 -2.12
C GLU A 75 -1.55 -13.29 -2.09
N LYS A 76 -1.58 -12.10 -1.46
CA LYS A 76 -0.39 -11.27 -1.21
C LYS A 76 0.22 -11.60 0.15
N LYS A 77 1.48 -11.24 0.34
CA LYS A 77 2.19 -11.52 1.61
C LYS A 77 1.45 -10.95 2.84
N LEU A 78 0.81 -9.79 2.67
CA LEU A 78 0.01 -9.15 3.71
C LEU A 78 -1.20 -9.99 4.18
N GLU A 79 -1.80 -10.83 3.33
CA GLU A 79 -2.97 -11.65 3.72
C GLU A 79 -2.64 -12.57 4.89
N LYS A 80 -1.42 -13.13 4.90
CA LYS A 80 -0.95 -14.00 5.99
C LYS A 80 -0.97 -13.29 7.35
N PHE A 81 -0.77 -11.96 7.36
CA PHE A 81 -0.71 -11.15 8.57
C PHE A 81 -2.06 -10.52 8.94
N MET A 82 -2.94 -10.27 7.97
CA MET A 82 -4.30 -9.76 8.24
C MET A 82 -5.16 -10.75 9.04
N LYS A 83 -4.84 -12.06 9.01
CA LYS A 83 -5.51 -13.09 9.83
C LYS A 83 -5.18 -13.01 11.33
N GLU A 84 -4.14 -12.28 11.72
CA GLU A 84 -3.74 -12.11 13.13
C GLU A 84 -4.15 -10.76 13.73
N LEU A 85 -4.76 -9.85 12.96
CA LEU A 85 -5.04 -8.48 13.39
C LEU A 85 -6.50 -8.05 13.30
N ILE A 86 -7.43 -9.01 13.41
CA ILE A 86 -8.85 -8.80 13.71
C ILE A 86 -9.24 -9.72 14.87
#